data_AF-A0A840S551-F1
#
_entry.id   AF-A0A840S551-F1
#
_cell.length_a   1.000
_cell.length_b   1.000
_cell.length_c   1.000
_cell.angle_alpha   90.00
_cell.angle_beta   90.00
_cell.angle_gamma   90.00
#
_symmetry.space_group_name_H-M   'P 1'
#
loop_
_entity.id
_entity.type
_entity.pdbx_description
1 polymer ?
#
loop_
_entity_poly.entity_id
_entity_poly.type
_entity_poly.pdbx_seq_one_letter_code
_entity_poly.pdbx_strand_id
1 'polypeptide(L)'
;MTTLPTESDKEKFDRLFPYVREYQELASKFNIKDIFQDNGGKYLQLLMLLGLSTDGAREGNDAIDAQGNEYEIKTVNLDLQHQFTTHHHMNPRIIAKYRKVDWYFAAFKGIELQVIYRLKPADMEHYYSKWEKKWHDKGGVDENNPKISLTYVMEHGDIVWLPANVKAFVKPKLVKDPNRPVRKRARTLD
;
A
#
# COMPACT_ATOMS: atom_id res chain seq x y z
N MET A 1 -20.86 25.53 38.87
CA MET A 1 -19.99 24.78 37.95
C MET A 1 -20.25 25.31 36.56
N THR A 2 -19.33 26.12 36.03
CA THR A 2 -19.43 26.69 34.68
C THR A 2 -19.04 25.61 33.69
N THR A 3 -20.01 25.06 32.96
CA THR A 3 -19.75 24.19 31.81
C THR A 3 -19.04 25.03 30.75
N LEU A 4 -17.77 24.74 30.49
CA LEU A 4 -17.06 25.32 29.35
C LEU A 4 -17.87 25.03 28.08
N PRO A 5 -18.01 25.99 27.15
CA PRO A 5 -18.69 25.74 25.89
C PRO A 5 -17.98 24.59 25.18
N THR A 6 -18.73 23.58 24.75
CA THR A 6 -18.22 22.55 23.86
C THR A 6 -17.95 23.19 22.51
N GLU A 7 -16.68 23.13 22.07
CA GLU A 7 -16.26 23.51 20.71
C GLU A 7 -17.18 22.86 19.66
N SER A 8 -17.63 23.64 18.67
CA SER A 8 -18.38 23.13 17.52
C SER A 8 -17.45 22.41 16.52
N ASP A 9 -18.01 21.52 15.69
CA ASP A 9 -17.21 20.79 14.69
C ASP A 9 -16.49 21.73 13.70
N LYS A 10 -17.07 22.89 13.38
CA LYS A 10 -16.43 23.89 12.53
C LYS A 10 -15.24 24.55 13.22
N GLU A 11 -15.37 24.93 14.49
CA GLU A 11 -14.27 25.52 15.27
C GLU A 11 -13.13 24.50 15.42
N LYS A 12 -13.47 23.24 15.66
CA LYS A 12 -12.50 22.14 15.69
C LYS A 12 -11.79 21.97 14.35
N PHE A 13 -12.52 22.01 13.23
CA PHE A 13 -11.93 21.98 11.90
C PHE A 13 -10.96 23.15 11.68
N ASP A 14 -11.41 24.38 11.94
CA ASP A 14 -10.60 25.59 11.75
C ASP A 14 -9.33 25.55 12.59
N ARG A 15 -9.38 24.97 13.80
CA ARG A 15 -8.23 24.76 14.67
C ARG A 15 -7.28 23.67 14.16
N LEU A 16 -7.79 22.59 13.57
CA LEU A 16 -6.97 21.46 13.09
C LEU A 16 -6.36 21.71 11.71
N PHE A 17 -7.04 22.48 10.86
CA PHE A 17 -6.68 22.61 9.45
C PHE A 17 -5.30 23.25 9.18
N PRO A 18 -4.78 24.18 10.01
CA PRO A 18 -3.40 24.64 9.87
C PRO A 18 -2.36 23.50 9.91
N TYR A 19 -2.53 22.52 10.80
CA TYR A 19 -1.63 21.36 10.89
C TYR A 19 -1.76 20.42 9.68
N VAL A 20 -2.96 20.32 9.11
CA VAL A 20 -3.19 19.58 7.86
C VAL A 20 -2.44 20.24 6.70
N ARG A 21 -2.44 21.59 6.62
CA ARG A 21 -1.66 22.32 5.61
C ARG A 21 -0.16 22.12 5.79
N GLU A 22 0.35 22.17 7.02
CA GLU A 22 1.76 21.89 7.31
C GLU A 22 2.14 20.46 6.89
N TYR A 23 1.26 19.47 7.12
CA TYR A 23 1.48 18.11 6.67
C TYR A 23 1.50 17.99 5.15
N GLN A 24 0.64 18.72 4.43
CA GLN A 24 0.71 18.81 2.97
C GLN A 24 2.00 19.49 2.50
N GLU A 25 2.46 20.56 3.15
CA GLU A 25 3.74 21.21 2.81
C GLU A 25 4.92 20.26 2.98
N LEU A 26 4.91 19.44 4.03
CA LEU A 26 5.88 18.36 4.21
C LEU A 26 5.78 17.32 3.08
N ALA A 27 4.57 16.88 2.72
CA ALA A 27 4.33 15.93 1.64
C ALA A 27 4.84 16.44 0.27
N SER A 28 4.64 17.73 0.00
CA SER A 28 5.09 18.37 -1.25
C SER A 28 6.61 18.28 -1.44
N LYS A 29 7.41 18.25 -0.36
CA LYS A 29 8.87 18.05 -0.43
C LYS A 29 9.26 16.66 -0.95
N PHE A 30 8.33 15.70 -0.87
CA PHE A 30 8.47 14.34 -1.39
C PHE A 30 7.70 14.15 -2.70
N ASN A 31 7.37 15.24 -3.42
CA ASN A 31 6.60 15.20 -4.66
C ASN A 31 5.17 14.62 -4.53
N ILE A 32 4.62 14.59 -3.31
CA ILE A 32 3.23 14.17 -3.06
C ILE A 32 2.31 15.39 -3.20
N LYS A 33 1.55 15.43 -4.30
CA LYS A 33 0.72 16.59 -4.68
C LYS A 33 -0.51 16.79 -3.80
N ASP A 34 -1.08 15.71 -3.28
CA ASP A 34 -2.30 15.75 -2.47
C ASP A 34 -2.29 14.61 -1.43
N ILE A 35 -2.25 14.96 -0.15
CA ILE A 35 -2.26 13.99 0.96
C ILE A 35 -3.58 13.21 1.06
N PHE A 36 -4.66 13.72 0.48
CA PHE A 36 -5.99 13.12 0.54
C PHE A 36 -6.33 12.26 -0.68
N GLN A 37 -5.50 12.25 -1.73
CA GLN A 37 -5.68 11.39 -2.89
C GLN A 37 -4.64 10.27 -2.94
N ASP A 38 -5.01 9.13 -3.51
CA ASP A 38 -4.12 7.98 -3.78
C ASP A 38 -3.30 7.51 -2.57
N ASN A 39 -3.81 7.71 -1.35
CA ASN A 39 -3.12 7.47 -0.08
C ASN A 39 -1.87 8.34 0.15
N GLY A 40 -1.77 9.55 -0.43
CA GLY A 40 -0.59 10.42 -0.33
C GLY A 40 -0.09 10.64 1.10
N GLY A 41 -0.99 10.92 2.05
CA GLY A 41 -0.62 11.09 3.45
C GLY A 41 -0.09 9.82 4.13
N LYS A 42 -0.49 8.63 3.68
CA LYS A 42 0.07 7.35 4.15
C LYS A 42 1.39 7.04 3.47
N TYR A 43 1.50 7.38 2.19
CA TYR A 43 2.72 7.18 1.41
C TYR A 43 3.88 7.99 1.98
N LEU A 44 3.63 9.24 2.39
CA LEU A 44 4.61 10.07 3.08
C LEU A 44 5.21 9.39 4.32
N GLN A 45 4.37 8.78 5.18
CA GLN A 45 4.84 8.09 6.38
C GLN A 45 5.87 7.00 6.03
N LEU A 46 5.56 6.21 5.00
CA LEU A 46 6.44 5.13 4.53
C LEU A 46 7.77 5.67 4.00
N LEU A 47 7.72 6.68 3.12
CA LEU A 47 8.92 7.25 2.54
C LEU A 47 9.86 7.82 3.61
N MET A 48 9.32 8.56 4.58
CA MET A 48 10.09 9.15 5.66
C MET A 48 10.73 8.09 6.57
N LEU A 49 10.00 7.02 6.90
CA LEU A 49 10.50 5.95 7.77
C LEU A 49 11.60 5.11 7.11
N LEU A 50 11.53 4.93 5.79
CA LEU A 50 12.50 4.14 5.04
C LEU A 50 13.64 4.98 4.43
N GLY A 51 13.60 6.30 4.57
CA GLY A 51 14.59 7.19 3.95
C GLY A 51 14.52 7.18 2.42
N LEU A 52 13.32 7.04 1.86
CA LEU A 52 13.08 6.97 0.42
C LEU A 52 12.59 8.31 -0.14
N SER A 53 12.85 8.52 -1.43
CA SER A 53 12.27 9.60 -2.22
C SER A 53 11.52 9.03 -3.43
N THR A 54 10.62 9.84 -3.99
CA THR A 54 9.86 9.51 -5.20
C THR A 54 9.88 10.72 -6.13
N ASP A 55 9.87 10.49 -7.42
CA ASP A 55 9.75 11.56 -8.43
C ASP A 55 8.29 11.99 -8.64
N GLY A 56 7.33 11.28 -8.01
CA GLY A 56 5.89 11.51 -8.16
C GLY A 56 5.36 11.15 -9.55
N ALA A 57 6.19 10.55 -10.41
CA ALA A 57 5.77 10.03 -11.70
C ALA A 57 5.10 8.67 -11.50
N ARG A 58 4.21 8.32 -12.44
CA ARG A 58 3.56 7.00 -12.50
C ARG A 58 4.27 6.04 -13.46
N GLU A 59 5.47 6.40 -13.91
CA GLU A 59 6.26 5.63 -14.87
C GLU A 59 7.58 5.21 -14.23
N GLY A 60 7.73 3.93 -13.91
CA GLY A 60 8.95 3.43 -13.27
C GLY A 60 8.65 2.62 -12.02
N ASN A 61 9.67 2.45 -11.19
CA ASN A 61 9.53 1.90 -9.84
C ASN A 61 9.11 3.02 -8.88
N ASP A 62 8.43 2.66 -7.79
CA ASP A 62 7.70 3.60 -6.95
C ASP A 62 8.60 4.58 -6.15
N ALA A 63 9.81 4.16 -5.75
CA ALA A 63 10.72 4.97 -4.95
C ALA A 63 12.20 4.59 -5.10
N ILE A 64 13.09 5.49 -4.64
CA ILE A 64 14.54 5.33 -4.65
C ILE A 64 15.15 5.72 -3.29
N ASP A 65 16.17 5.00 -2.84
CA ASP A 65 16.95 5.37 -1.64
C ASP A 65 18.14 6.29 -1.95
N ALA A 66 18.83 6.75 -0.90
CA ALA A 66 19.99 7.62 -1.02
C ALA A 66 21.22 6.98 -1.70
N GLN A 67 21.23 5.64 -1.84
CA GLN A 67 22.28 4.90 -2.55
C GLN A 67 21.91 4.65 -4.02
N GLY A 68 20.72 5.07 -4.46
CA GLY A 68 20.24 4.91 -5.82
C GLY A 68 19.56 3.55 -6.09
N ASN A 69 19.25 2.76 -5.05
CA ASN A 69 18.48 1.54 -5.25
C ASN A 69 17.00 1.88 -5.42
N GLU A 70 16.36 1.27 -6.40
CA GLU A 70 14.95 1.44 -6.70
C GLU A 70 14.10 0.35 -6.04
N TYR A 71 12.84 0.67 -5.73
CA TYR A 71 11.91 -0.20 -5.02
C TYR A 71 10.50 -0.09 -5.58
N GLU A 72 9.77 -1.20 -5.57
CA GLU A 72 8.32 -1.21 -5.74
C GLU A 72 7.66 -1.11 -4.35
N ILE A 73 6.57 -0.36 -4.23
CA ILE A 73 5.84 -0.18 -2.97
C ILE A 73 4.37 -0.56 -3.16
N LYS A 74 3.83 -1.39 -2.26
CA LYS A 74 2.40 -1.66 -2.18
C LYS A 74 1.87 -1.47 -0.79
N THR A 75 0.69 -0.86 -0.70
CA THR A 75 0.01 -0.59 0.57
C THR A 75 -1.32 -1.34 0.65
N VAL A 76 -1.75 -1.67 1.87
CA VAL A 76 -3.07 -2.26 2.12
C VAL A 76 -3.70 -1.64 3.35
N ASN A 77 -5.01 -1.40 3.31
CA ASN A 77 -5.80 -1.07 4.51
C ASN A 77 -6.43 -2.36 5.06
N LEU A 78 -5.97 -2.77 6.25
CA LEU A 78 -6.36 -3.98 6.96
C LEU A 78 -7.83 -4.00 7.35
N ASP A 79 -8.48 -2.84 7.47
CA ASP A 79 -9.91 -2.77 7.75
C ASP A 79 -10.76 -3.16 6.52
N LEU A 80 -10.15 -3.15 5.32
CA LEU A 80 -10.87 -3.35 4.04
C LEU A 80 -10.51 -4.66 3.35
N GLN A 81 -9.24 -5.05 3.36
CA GLN A 81 -8.76 -6.28 2.72
C GLN A 81 -7.40 -6.72 3.26
N HIS A 82 -7.02 -7.96 2.95
CA HIS A 82 -5.71 -8.55 3.27
C HIS A 82 -4.94 -8.96 2.00
N GLN A 83 -5.19 -8.26 0.90
CA GLN A 83 -4.57 -8.52 -0.39
C GLN A 83 -4.02 -7.21 -0.95
N PHE A 84 -2.78 -7.25 -1.42
CA PHE A 84 -2.16 -6.15 -2.12
C PHE A 84 -2.54 -6.23 -3.59
N THR A 85 -2.87 -5.08 -4.17
CA THR A 85 -3.03 -4.91 -5.62
C THR A 85 -1.65 -4.85 -6.27
N THR A 86 -1.58 -5.11 -7.58
CA THR A 86 -0.33 -5.00 -8.35
C THR A 86 -0.54 -4.07 -9.55
N HIS A 87 -0.58 -4.61 -10.77
CA HIS A 87 -0.70 -3.86 -12.02
C HIS A 87 -1.94 -4.30 -12.81
N HIS A 88 -2.68 -3.35 -13.39
CA HIS A 88 -3.91 -3.62 -14.15
C HIS A 88 -3.69 -4.31 -15.51
N HIS A 89 -2.47 -4.26 -16.01
CA HIS A 89 -2.03 -4.86 -17.27
C HIS A 89 -0.78 -5.71 -17.04
N MET A 90 -0.84 -6.69 -16.13
CA MET A 90 0.33 -7.49 -15.77
C MET A 90 0.73 -8.39 -16.96
N ASN A 91 1.98 -8.28 -17.39
CA ASN A 91 2.56 -8.98 -18.55
C ASN A 91 4.07 -9.21 -18.37
N PRO A 92 4.71 -10.04 -19.22
CA PRO A 92 6.13 -10.38 -19.07
C PRO A 92 7.09 -9.17 -19.04
N ARG A 93 6.77 -8.08 -19.75
CA ARG A 93 7.60 -6.86 -19.74
C ARG A 93 7.60 -6.19 -18.36
N ILE A 94 6.45 -6.14 -17.70
CA ILE A 94 6.32 -5.59 -16.34
C ILE A 94 6.99 -6.52 -15.33
N ILE A 95 6.75 -7.82 -15.45
CA ILE A 95 7.35 -8.82 -14.56
C ILE A 95 8.89 -8.78 -14.63
N ALA A 96 9.45 -8.59 -15.82
CA ALA A 96 10.90 -8.42 -16.00
C ALA A 96 11.46 -7.16 -15.33
N LYS A 97 10.66 -6.11 -15.13
CA LYS A 97 11.05 -4.94 -14.32
C LYS A 97 11.00 -5.28 -12.82
N TYR A 98 9.91 -5.90 -12.39
CA TYR A 98 9.69 -6.28 -10.99
C TYR A 98 10.72 -7.26 -10.43
N ARG A 99 11.30 -8.11 -11.29
CA ARG A 99 12.42 -9.00 -10.91
C ARG A 99 13.73 -8.29 -10.58
N LYS A 100 13.84 -6.98 -10.83
CA LYS A 100 15.10 -6.23 -10.64
C LYS A 100 15.15 -5.44 -9.34
N VAL A 101 14.04 -5.34 -8.62
CA VAL A 101 13.91 -4.47 -7.46
C VAL A 101 13.28 -5.21 -6.29
N ASP A 102 13.62 -4.74 -5.09
CA ASP A 102 12.97 -5.19 -3.88
C ASP A 102 11.60 -4.52 -3.73
N TRP A 103 10.72 -5.16 -3.00
CA TRP A 103 9.36 -4.70 -2.76
C TRP A 103 9.16 -4.36 -1.29
N TYR A 104 8.61 -3.19 -1.02
CA TYR A 104 8.07 -2.84 0.29
C TYR A 104 6.55 -3.03 0.33
N PHE A 105 6.09 -3.78 1.32
CA PHE A 105 4.68 -4.01 1.58
C PHE A 105 4.30 -3.38 2.92
N ALA A 106 3.44 -2.36 2.88
CA ALA A 106 3.02 -1.65 4.07
C ALA A 106 1.54 -1.88 4.38
N ALA A 107 1.27 -2.29 5.62
CA ALA A 107 -0.08 -2.51 6.09
C ALA A 107 -0.50 -1.38 7.03
N PHE A 108 -1.67 -0.80 6.74
CA PHE A 108 -2.27 0.29 7.50
C PHE A 108 -3.56 -0.17 8.16
N LYS A 109 -3.89 0.42 9.30
CA LYS A 109 -5.24 0.38 9.88
C LYS A 109 -5.78 1.81 9.86
N GLY A 110 -6.85 2.07 9.11
CA GLY A 110 -7.25 3.43 8.78
C GLY A 110 -6.11 4.23 8.11
N ILE A 111 -5.59 5.24 8.82
CA ILE A 111 -4.45 6.08 8.41
C ILE A 111 -3.12 5.72 9.08
N GLU A 112 -3.14 4.79 10.04
CA GLU A 112 -2.01 4.47 10.90
C GLU A 112 -1.22 3.29 10.33
N LEU A 113 0.07 3.49 10.07
CA LEU A 113 0.97 2.43 9.63
C LEU A 113 1.19 1.40 10.74
N GLN A 114 1.04 0.12 10.42
CA GLN A 114 1.13 -0.99 11.39
C GLN A 114 2.43 -1.79 11.25
N VAL A 115 2.92 -1.96 10.02
CA VAL A 115 4.13 -2.74 9.72
C VAL A 115 4.57 -2.46 8.28
N ILE A 116 5.88 -2.53 8.04
CA ILE A 116 6.47 -2.60 6.71
C ILE A 116 7.28 -3.89 6.60
N TYR A 117 7.00 -4.67 5.56
CA TYR A 117 7.81 -5.82 5.14
C TYR A 117 8.61 -5.48 3.89
N ARG A 118 9.78 -6.12 3.74
CA ARG A 118 10.59 -6.14 2.52
C ARG A 118 10.65 -7.55 1.96
N LEU A 119 10.41 -7.70 0.66
CA LEU A 119 10.62 -8.94 -0.08
C LEU A 119 11.64 -8.67 -1.21
N LYS A 120 12.60 -9.57 -1.37
CA LYS A 120 13.53 -9.55 -2.50
C LYS A 120 12.90 -10.17 -3.75
N PRO A 121 13.47 -9.96 -4.95
CA PRO A 121 13.02 -10.64 -6.15
C PRO A 121 12.87 -12.15 -6.01
N ALA A 122 13.77 -12.81 -5.27
CA ALA A 122 13.70 -14.25 -5.03
C ALA A 122 12.44 -14.66 -4.24
N ASP A 123 12.05 -13.88 -3.24
CA ASP A 123 10.85 -14.14 -2.43
C ASP A 123 9.57 -13.91 -3.25
N MET A 124 9.65 -13.07 -4.28
CA MET A 124 8.54 -12.75 -5.18
C MET A 124 8.43 -13.71 -6.39
N GLU A 125 9.44 -14.54 -6.66
CA GLU A 125 9.52 -15.36 -7.89
C GLU A 125 8.34 -16.33 -8.04
N HIS A 126 7.79 -16.83 -6.92
CA HIS A 126 6.57 -17.63 -6.92
C HIS A 126 5.42 -16.94 -7.68
N TYR A 127 5.22 -15.64 -7.45
CA TYR A 127 4.17 -14.87 -8.10
C TYR A 127 4.51 -14.55 -9.56
N TYR A 128 5.76 -14.19 -9.84
CA TYR A 128 6.22 -13.88 -11.20
C TYR A 128 6.01 -15.06 -12.14
N SER A 129 6.54 -16.22 -11.78
CA SER A 129 6.38 -17.47 -12.53
C SER A 129 4.90 -17.83 -12.73
N LYS A 130 4.07 -17.65 -11.69
CA LYS A 130 2.63 -17.90 -11.77
C LYS A 130 1.92 -16.98 -12.75
N TRP A 131 2.24 -15.69 -12.77
CA TRP A 131 1.60 -14.72 -13.66
C TRP A 131 2.07 -14.88 -15.10
N GLU A 132 3.35 -15.11 -15.34
CA GLU A 132 3.89 -15.38 -16.68
C GLU A 132 3.28 -16.64 -17.28
N LYS A 133 3.25 -17.74 -16.51
CA LYS A 133 2.61 -18.98 -16.95
C LYS A 133 1.16 -18.72 -17.36
N LYS A 134 0.41 -18.01 -16.52
CA LYS A 134 -1.00 -17.71 -16.78
C LYS A 134 -1.21 -16.83 -18.03
N TRP A 135 -0.32 -15.85 -18.24
CA TRP A 135 -0.32 -15.01 -19.43
C TRP A 135 -0.09 -15.84 -20.70
N HIS A 136 0.90 -16.74 -20.68
CA HIS A 136 1.19 -17.66 -21.78
C HIS A 136 0.05 -18.66 -22.03
N ASP A 137 -0.49 -19.28 -20.98
CA ASP A 137 -1.59 -20.25 -21.08
C ASP A 137 -2.86 -19.62 -21.69
N LYS A 138 -3.03 -18.30 -21.57
CA LYS A 138 -4.13 -17.53 -22.16
C LYS A 138 -3.82 -16.93 -23.53
N GLY A 139 -2.70 -17.27 -24.15
CA GLY A 139 -2.33 -16.77 -25.48
C GLY A 139 -1.93 -15.30 -25.49
N GLY A 140 -1.34 -14.79 -24.40
CA GLY A 140 -0.81 -13.43 -24.33
C GLY A 140 -1.78 -12.37 -23.79
N VAL A 141 -2.80 -12.80 -23.05
CA VAL A 141 -3.77 -11.88 -22.43
C VAL A 141 -3.25 -11.40 -21.09
N ASP A 142 -3.12 -10.07 -20.94
CA ASP A 142 -2.69 -9.41 -19.71
C ASP A 142 -3.54 -9.80 -18.49
N GLU A 143 -2.86 -10.04 -17.38
CA GLU A 143 -3.50 -10.37 -16.12
C GLU A 143 -3.97 -9.10 -15.41
N ASN A 144 -5.29 -9.00 -15.20
CA ASN A 144 -5.88 -7.81 -14.59
C ASN A 144 -5.72 -7.80 -13.07
N ASN A 145 -4.76 -7.01 -12.60
CA ASN A 145 -4.52 -6.69 -11.19
C ASN A 145 -4.47 -7.95 -10.29
N PRO A 146 -3.57 -8.90 -10.60
CA PRO A 146 -3.39 -10.06 -9.75
C PRO A 146 -2.97 -9.63 -8.34
N LYS A 147 -3.34 -10.44 -7.35
CA LYS A 147 -3.19 -10.08 -5.94
C LYS A 147 -2.07 -10.85 -5.26
N ILE A 148 -1.39 -10.18 -4.35
CA ILE A 148 -0.42 -10.78 -3.42
C ILE A 148 -1.09 -10.80 -2.04
N SER A 149 -1.04 -11.95 -1.35
CA SER A 149 -1.70 -12.05 -0.05
C SER A 149 -0.83 -11.49 1.07
N LEU A 150 -1.43 -10.82 2.06
CA LEU A 150 -0.70 -10.38 3.25
C LEU A 150 -0.09 -11.56 4.02
N THR A 151 -0.74 -12.73 4.03
CA THR A 151 -0.18 -13.92 4.68
C THR A 151 1.16 -14.32 4.06
N TYR A 152 1.24 -14.38 2.73
CA TYR A 152 2.49 -14.67 2.03
C TYR A 152 3.58 -13.65 2.38
N VAL A 153 3.26 -12.36 2.35
CA VAL A 153 4.20 -11.29 2.72
C VAL A 153 4.73 -11.46 4.15
N MET A 154 3.87 -11.88 5.09
CA MET A 154 4.28 -12.13 6.47
C MET A 154 5.16 -13.38 6.63
N GLU A 155 4.93 -14.40 5.80
CA GLU A 155 5.66 -15.68 5.85
C GLU A 155 7.05 -15.60 5.19
N HIS A 156 7.19 -14.75 4.16
CA HIS A 156 8.38 -14.70 3.32
C HIS A 156 9.14 -13.37 3.38
N GLY A 157 8.56 -12.32 3.98
CA GLY A 157 9.17 -10.99 4.04
C GLY A 157 9.91 -10.73 5.34
N ASP A 158 10.96 -9.90 5.24
CA ASP A 158 11.65 -9.35 6.40
C ASP A 158 10.87 -8.14 6.94
N ILE A 159 10.61 -8.10 8.24
CA ILE A 159 10.07 -6.90 8.89
C ILE A 159 11.17 -5.83 8.92
N VAL A 160 10.94 -4.70 8.26
CA VAL A 160 11.87 -3.56 8.26
C VAL A 160 11.42 -2.43 9.18
N TRP A 161 10.13 -2.40 9.55
CA TRP A 161 9.62 -1.41 10.49
C TRP A 161 8.41 -1.92 11.27
N LEU A 162 8.39 -1.59 12.57
CA LEU A 162 7.26 -1.68 13.49
C LEU A 162 7.17 -0.41 14.32
N PRO A 163 5.98 -0.05 14.84
CA PRO A 163 5.86 1.01 15.84
C PRO A 163 6.74 0.72 17.07
N ALA A 164 7.27 1.76 17.71
CA ALA A 164 8.32 1.68 18.74
C ALA A 164 8.05 0.71 19.92
N ASN A 165 6.79 0.35 20.17
CA ASN A 165 6.38 -0.53 21.27
C ASN A 165 5.75 -1.87 20.80
N VAL A 166 5.88 -2.21 19.52
CA VAL A 166 5.31 -3.42 18.93
C VAL A 166 6.43 -4.40 18.64
N LYS A 167 6.38 -5.59 19.28
CA LYS A 167 7.41 -6.64 19.11
C LYS A 167 7.19 -7.52 17.88
N ALA A 168 5.93 -7.67 17.47
CA ALA A 168 5.54 -8.47 16.33
C ALA A 168 4.22 -7.95 15.77
N PHE A 169 4.08 -7.99 14.46
CA PHE A 169 2.82 -7.70 13.81
C PHE A 169 1.88 -8.90 13.90
N VAL A 170 0.64 -8.66 14.35
CA VAL A 170 -0.42 -9.66 14.36
C VAL A 170 -1.48 -9.25 13.35
N LYS A 171 -1.69 -10.09 12.34
CA LYS A 171 -2.73 -9.86 11.33
C LYS A 171 -4.12 -9.79 11.98
N PRO A 172 -4.87 -8.68 11.84
CA PRO A 172 -6.20 -8.59 12.41
C PRO A 172 -7.19 -9.48 11.66
N LYS A 173 -8.32 -9.80 12.31
CA LYS A 173 -9.46 -10.42 11.63
C LYS A 173 -10.15 -9.36 10.77
N LEU A 174 -10.49 -9.73 9.54
CA LEU A 174 -11.30 -8.86 8.69
C LEU A 174 -12.74 -8.91 9.20
N VAL A 175 -13.24 -7.79 9.72
CA VAL A 175 -14.63 -7.70 10.14
C VAL A 175 -15.50 -7.49 8.91
N LYS A 176 -16.23 -8.55 8.54
CA LYS A 176 -17.39 -8.54 7.65
C LYS A 176 -18.33 -7.39 8.00
N ASP A 177 -18.34 -6.25 7.31
CA ASP A 177 -19.47 -5.31 7.47
C ASP A 177 -20.76 -6.09 7.10
N PRO A 178 -21.66 -6.34 8.08
CA PRO A 178 -22.85 -7.14 7.84
C PRO A 178 -23.81 -6.48 6.84
N ASN A 179 -23.66 -5.17 6.61
CA ASN A 179 -24.51 -4.39 5.70
C ASN A 179 -23.88 -4.20 4.31
N ARG A 180 -22.66 -4.69 4.06
CA ARG A 180 -22.01 -4.56 2.75
C ARG A 180 -22.71 -5.45 1.72
N PRO A 181 -23.33 -4.90 0.65
CA PRO A 181 -24.05 -5.70 -0.32
C PRO A 181 -23.12 -6.68 -1.03
N VAL A 182 -23.40 -7.97 -0.88
CA VAL A 182 -22.67 -9.04 -1.59
C VAL A 182 -23.17 -9.07 -3.03
N ARG A 183 -22.39 -8.53 -3.98
CA ARG A 183 -22.62 -8.80 -5.40
C ARG A 183 -22.38 -10.29 -5.66
N LYS A 184 -23.44 -11.10 -5.69
CA LYS A 184 -23.38 -12.47 -6.19
C LYS A 184 -22.93 -12.39 -7.65
N ARG A 185 -21.79 -12.99 -7.98
CA ARG A 185 -21.45 -13.23 -9.40
C ARG A 185 -22.58 -14.10 -9.97
N ALA A 186 -23.22 -13.63 -11.03
CA ALA A 186 -24.10 -14.48 -11.81
C ALA A 186 -23.28 -15.69 -12.26
N ARG A 187 -23.72 -16.90 -11.88
CA ARG A 187 -23.24 -18.11 -12.54
C ARG A 187 -23.77 -18.03 -13.97
N THR A 188 -22.89 -17.81 -14.93
CA THR A 188 -23.17 -18.22 -16.30
C THR A 188 -23.33 -19.74 -16.25
N LEU A 189 -24.55 -20.20 -16.50
CA LEU A 189 -24.84 -21.58 -16.82
C LEU A 189 -24.36 -21.78 -18.25
N ASP A 190 -23.26 -22.52 -18.42
CA ASP A 190 -22.95 -23.23 -19.66
C ASP A 190 -23.25 -24.72 -19.42
#